data_AF-A0A524KN21-F1
#
_entry.id   AF-A0A524KN21-F1
#
_cell.length_a   1.000
_cell.length_b   1.000
_cell.length_c   1.000
_cell.angle_alpha   90.00
_cell.angle_beta   90.00
_cell.angle_gamma   90.00
#
_symmetry.space_group_name_H-M   'P 1'
#
loop_
_entity.id
_entity.type
_entity.pdbx_description
1 polymer ?
#
loop_
_entity_poly.entity_id
_entity_poly.type
_entity_poly.pdbx_seq_one_letter_code
_entity_poly.pdbx_strand_id
1 'polypeptide(L)'
;ASAPAHDHGDGWAPQDGFERTAFTLAANVLTGIGFALLLIAVSELAGGIAGWRQGVFWGLAAFAVFTLAPGLGLPPELPAMPAAELGPRQIWWVGTVASTAAGLALLVYGRSVLAIVGGVALLVAPHIIGAPQPATYETAVPEGLHHSFVVAVVLTTLVFWVLLGGLTGFFRGRFTPTA
;
A
#
# COMPACT_ATOMS: atom_id res chain seq x y z
N ALA A 1 -12.61 45.28 -6.85
CA ALA A 1 -11.81 44.95 -5.66
C ALA A 1 -10.96 43.73 -5.98
N SER A 2 -9.63 43.85 -5.95
CA SER A 2 -8.68 42.75 -6.14
C SER A 2 -8.61 41.92 -4.86
N ALA A 3 -8.77 40.59 -4.96
CA ALA A 3 -8.60 39.68 -3.84
C ALA A 3 -7.16 39.77 -3.29
N PRO A 4 -6.95 39.62 -1.97
CA PRO A 4 -5.60 39.60 -1.41
C PRO A 4 -4.82 38.41 -1.97
N ALA A 5 -3.57 38.64 -2.37
CA ALA A 5 -2.66 37.57 -2.75
C ALA A 5 -2.44 36.67 -1.52
N HIS A 6 -2.75 35.38 -1.67
CA HIS A 6 -2.40 34.38 -0.65
C HIS A 6 -0.87 34.23 -0.62
N ASP A 7 -0.24 34.80 0.41
CA ASP A 7 1.18 34.60 0.72
C ASP A 7 1.35 33.21 1.32
N HIS A 8 1.84 32.27 0.51
CA HIS A 8 2.35 31.00 0.99
C HIS A 8 3.78 31.25 1.49
N GLY A 9 3.91 31.86 2.67
CA GLY A 9 5.21 31.94 3.34
C GLY A 9 5.87 30.56 3.40
N ASP A 10 7.20 30.51 3.49
CA ASP A 10 7.96 29.26 3.53
C ASP A 10 7.43 28.38 4.67
N GLY A 11 6.57 27.42 4.33
CA GLY A 11 5.95 26.53 5.30
C GLY A 11 7.03 25.76 6.06
N TRP A 12 6.81 25.53 7.36
CA TRP A 12 7.78 24.79 8.16
C TRP A 12 8.11 23.44 7.51
N ALA A 13 9.41 23.16 7.36
CA ALA A 13 9.93 21.88 6.91
C ALA A 13 11.12 21.47 7.80
N PRO A 14 11.31 20.17 8.08
CA PRO A 14 12.48 19.69 8.82
C PRO A 14 13.78 20.09 8.13
N GLN A 15 14.76 20.57 8.91
CA GLN A 15 16.10 20.87 8.39
C GLN A 15 16.76 19.60 7.86
N ASP A 16 17.59 19.76 6.83
CA ASP A 16 18.37 18.67 6.28
C ASP A 16 19.29 18.03 7.33
N GLY A 17 19.60 16.74 7.13
CA GLY A 17 20.42 15.95 8.05
C GLY A 17 19.60 15.19 9.09
N PHE A 18 19.95 15.35 10.37
CA PHE A 18 19.39 14.52 11.44
C PHE A 18 17.89 14.77 11.65
N GLU A 19 17.46 16.04 11.66
CA GLU A 19 16.07 16.39 11.93
C GLU A 19 15.11 15.73 10.92
N ARG A 20 15.35 15.93 9.62
CA ARG A 20 14.57 15.26 8.56
C ARG A 20 14.57 13.75 8.67
N THR A 21 15.73 13.15 8.97
CA THR A 21 15.84 11.69 9.10
C THR A 21 15.03 11.18 10.29
N ALA A 22 15.11 11.85 11.44
CA ALA A 22 14.38 11.49 12.65
C ALA A 22 12.86 11.61 12.46
N PHE A 23 12.38 12.70 11.86
CA PHE A 23 10.95 12.85 11.55
C PHE A 23 10.47 11.83 10.52
N THR A 24 11.28 11.51 9.51
CA THR A 24 10.94 10.47 8.52
C THR A 24 10.85 9.09 9.18
N LEU A 25 11.79 8.76 10.06
CA LEU A 25 11.75 7.53 10.84
C LEU A 25 10.51 7.47 11.73
N ALA A 26 10.21 8.55 12.46
CA ALA A 26 9.04 8.63 13.33
C ALA A 26 7.74 8.46 12.55
N ALA A 27 7.61 9.12 11.39
CA ALA A 27 6.46 8.96 10.49
C ALA A 27 6.31 7.51 10.02
N ASN A 28 7.40 6.87 9.55
CA ASN A 28 7.38 5.48 9.11
C ASN A 28 7.02 4.50 10.24
N VAL A 29 7.52 4.72 11.46
CA VAL A 29 7.17 3.91 12.64
C VAL A 29 5.68 4.06 12.95
N LEU A 30 5.15 5.28 12.97
CA LEU A 30 3.74 5.52 13.24
C LEU A 30 2.82 4.89 12.17
N THR A 31 3.19 5.02 10.90
CA THR A 31 2.51 4.33 9.79
C THR A 31 2.57 2.80 9.97
N GLY A 32 3.73 2.27 10.37
CA GLY A 32 3.90 0.85 10.67
C GLY A 32 2.98 0.36 11.79
N ILE A 33 2.85 1.13 12.87
CA ILE A 33 1.92 0.84 13.96
C ILE A 33 0.47 0.83 13.45
N GLY A 34 0.07 1.83 12.66
CA GLY A 34 -1.27 1.89 12.07
C GLY A 34 -1.61 0.66 11.22
N PHE A 35 -0.69 0.25 10.34
CA PHE A 35 -0.88 -0.94 9.52
C PHE A 35 -0.85 -2.24 10.33
N ALA A 36 -0.04 -2.35 11.39
CA ALA A 36 -0.06 -3.51 12.28
C ALA A 36 -1.42 -3.66 12.96
N LEU A 37 -2.01 -2.56 13.45
CA LEU A 37 -3.33 -2.58 14.07
C LEU A 37 -4.42 -3.01 13.09
N LEU A 38 -4.39 -2.51 11.84
CA LEU A 38 -5.31 -2.94 10.79
C LEU A 38 -5.15 -4.44 10.49
N LEU A 39 -3.91 -4.92 10.34
CA LEU A 39 -3.60 -6.32 10.07
C LEU A 39 -4.13 -7.23 11.19
N ILE A 40 -3.90 -6.85 12.45
CA ILE A 40 -4.43 -7.56 13.63
C ILE A 40 -5.96 -7.57 13.56
N ALA A 41 -6.60 -6.40 13.48
CA ALA A 41 -8.06 -6.28 13.53
C ALA A 41 -8.75 -7.13 12.44
N VAL A 42 -8.28 -7.03 11.20
CA VAL A 42 -8.83 -7.82 10.08
C VAL A 42 -8.55 -9.31 10.27
N SER A 43 -7.36 -9.68 10.74
CA SER A 43 -7.03 -11.08 10.97
C SER A 43 -7.90 -11.72 12.06
N GLU A 44 -8.22 -11.00 13.14
CA GLU A 44 -9.10 -11.52 14.21
C GLU A 44 -10.50 -11.82 13.71
N LEU A 45 -11.05 -10.99 12.83
CA LEU A 45 -12.35 -11.24 12.18
C LEU A 45 -12.34 -12.51 11.33
N ALA A 46 -11.15 -12.99 10.96
CA ALA A 46 -10.94 -14.19 10.18
C ALA A 46 -10.34 -15.36 10.98
N GLY A 47 -10.46 -15.34 12.31
CA GLY A 47 -10.00 -16.42 13.20
C GLY A 47 -8.58 -16.25 13.75
N GLY A 48 -7.94 -15.10 13.48
CA GLY A 48 -6.65 -14.70 14.03
C GLY A 48 -5.43 -15.27 13.31
N ILE A 49 -4.25 -14.90 13.81
CA ILE A 49 -2.95 -15.35 13.31
C ILE A 49 -2.33 -16.34 14.30
N ALA A 50 -2.22 -17.61 13.92
CA ALA A 50 -1.73 -18.69 14.78
C ALA A 50 -0.21 -18.66 15.03
N GLY A 51 0.55 -17.95 14.19
CA GLY A 51 1.99 -17.79 14.38
C GLY A 51 2.68 -17.04 13.25
N TRP A 52 4.00 -16.89 13.34
CA TRP A 52 4.80 -16.07 12.42
C TRP A 52 4.66 -16.48 10.94
N ARG A 53 4.53 -17.78 10.64
CA ARG A 53 4.35 -18.26 9.25
C ARG A 53 3.05 -17.76 8.64
N GLN A 54 1.94 -17.90 9.36
CA GLN A 54 0.65 -17.36 8.94
C GLN A 54 0.70 -15.83 8.89
N GLY A 55 1.43 -15.20 9.83
CA GLY A 55 1.69 -13.77 9.83
C GLY A 55 2.38 -13.29 8.54
N VAL A 56 3.39 -14.01 8.04
CA VAL A 56 4.03 -13.70 6.76
C VAL A 56 3.02 -13.74 5.61
N PHE A 57 2.11 -14.72 5.56
CA PHE A 57 1.06 -14.76 4.53
C PHE A 57 0.08 -13.59 4.63
N TRP A 58 -0.31 -13.18 5.85
CA TRP A 58 -1.09 -11.96 6.06
C TRP A 58 -0.34 -10.72 5.57
N GLY A 59 0.97 -10.62 5.85
CA GLY A 59 1.83 -9.57 5.33
C GLY A 59 1.89 -9.54 3.80
N LEU A 60 2.10 -10.70 3.16
CA LEU A 60 2.10 -10.82 1.70
C LEU A 60 0.75 -10.46 1.07
N ALA A 61 -0.37 -10.82 1.71
CA ALA A 61 -1.70 -10.42 1.27
C ALA A 61 -1.87 -8.90 1.38
N ALA A 62 -1.44 -8.28 2.47
CA ALA A 62 -1.48 -6.82 2.62
C ALA A 62 -0.57 -6.09 1.62
N PHE A 63 0.63 -6.61 1.36
CA PHE A 63 1.50 -6.13 0.27
C PHE A 63 0.80 -6.21 -1.08
N ALA A 64 0.12 -7.33 -1.38
CA ALA A 64 -0.62 -7.49 -2.63
C ALA A 64 -1.74 -6.45 -2.77
N VAL A 65 -2.48 -6.22 -1.68
CA VAL A 65 -3.61 -5.29 -1.60
C VAL A 65 -3.19 -3.84 -1.72
N PHE A 66 -2.21 -3.39 -0.91
CA PHE A 66 -1.88 -1.97 -0.78
C PHE A 66 -0.76 -1.51 -1.72
N THR A 67 0.04 -2.41 -2.25
CA THR A 67 1.26 -2.06 -3.00
C THR A 67 1.29 -2.70 -4.38
N LEU A 68 1.21 -4.03 -4.47
CA LEU A 68 1.43 -4.71 -5.74
C LEU A 68 0.32 -4.41 -6.74
N ALA A 69 -0.94 -4.70 -6.41
CA ALA A 69 -2.04 -4.55 -7.35
C ALA A 69 -2.23 -3.07 -7.78
N PRO A 70 -2.28 -2.08 -6.87
CA PRO A 70 -2.32 -0.69 -7.30
C PRO A 70 -1.07 -0.28 -8.09
N GLY A 71 0.12 -0.75 -7.68
CA GLY A 71 1.40 -0.44 -8.32
C GLY A 71 1.54 -0.96 -9.76
N LEU A 72 0.76 -1.97 -10.16
CA LEU A 72 0.71 -2.43 -11.56
C LEU A 72 0.06 -1.40 -12.50
N GLY A 73 -0.86 -0.58 -12.00
CA GLY A 73 -1.51 0.47 -12.78
C GLY A 73 -0.96 1.86 -12.52
N LEU A 74 -0.58 2.14 -11.27
CA LEU A 74 -0.02 3.41 -10.80
C LEU A 74 1.34 3.13 -10.11
N PRO A 75 2.42 2.90 -10.87
CA PRO A 75 3.74 2.65 -10.29
C PRO A 75 4.22 3.87 -9.47
N PRO A 76 5.11 3.67 -8.48
CA PRO A 76 5.71 4.78 -7.74
C PRO A 76 6.35 5.81 -8.69
N GLU A 77 6.04 7.07 -8.46
CA GLU A 77 6.49 8.21 -9.28
C GLU A 77 7.54 9.03 -8.51
N LEU A 78 8.54 9.52 -9.23
CA LEU A 78 9.51 10.48 -8.71
C LEU A 78 8.91 11.90 -8.72
N PRO A 79 9.45 12.83 -7.92
CA PRO A 79 9.09 14.24 -8.03
C PRO A 79 9.22 14.74 -9.47
N ALA A 80 8.29 15.59 -9.90
CA ALA A 80 8.23 16.17 -11.25
C ALA A 80 7.96 15.20 -12.42
N MET A 81 7.59 13.95 -12.15
CA MET A 81 7.02 13.08 -13.20
C MET A 81 5.61 13.55 -13.59
N PRO A 82 5.23 13.46 -14.88
CA PRO A 82 3.87 13.73 -15.30
C PRO A 82 2.93 12.68 -14.70
N ALA A 83 1.83 13.14 -14.10
CA ALA A 83 0.83 12.30 -13.47
C ALA A 83 -0.58 12.71 -13.92
N ALA A 84 -1.51 11.75 -13.92
CA ALA A 84 -2.93 12.06 -14.08
C ALA A 84 -3.45 12.85 -12.87
N GLU A 85 -4.63 13.46 -13.05
CA GLU A 85 -5.35 14.15 -11.97
C GLU A 85 -5.45 13.29 -10.70
N LEU A 86 -5.17 13.90 -9.54
CA LEU A 86 -5.04 13.18 -8.27
C LEU A 86 -6.34 12.48 -7.85
N GLY A 87 -7.49 13.14 -8.01
CA GLY A 87 -8.80 12.60 -7.60
C GLY A 87 -9.12 11.26 -8.27
N PRO A 88 -9.12 11.17 -9.61
CA PRO A 88 -9.30 9.90 -10.32
C PRO A 88 -8.32 8.81 -9.91
N ARG A 89 -7.03 9.15 -9.70
CA ARG A 89 -6.03 8.19 -9.25
C ARG A 89 -6.34 7.64 -7.86
N GLN A 90 -6.75 8.50 -6.93
CA GLN A 90 -7.15 8.09 -5.58
C GLN A 90 -8.38 7.17 -5.60
N ILE A 91 -9.39 7.49 -6.41
CA ILE A 91 -10.58 6.65 -6.57
C ILE A 91 -10.20 5.28 -7.13
N TRP A 92 -9.39 5.25 -8.20
CA TRP A 92 -8.94 4.00 -8.79
C TRP A 92 -8.06 3.19 -7.82
N TRP A 93 -7.17 3.85 -7.07
CA TRP A 93 -6.32 3.20 -6.07
C TRP A 93 -7.16 2.55 -4.96
N VAL A 94 -8.10 3.29 -4.36
CA VAL A 94 -8.99 2.75 -3.32
C VAL A 94 -9.85 1.62 -3.87
N GLY A 95 -10.38 1.76 -5.09
CA GLY A 95 -11.13 0.72 -5.78
C GLY A 95 -10.31 -0.55 -5.99
N THR A 96 -9.05 -0.41 -6.41
CA THR A 96 -8.12 -1.53 -6.61
C THR A 96 -7.80 -2.23 -5.29
N VAL A 97 -7.53 -1.46 -4.23
CA VAL A 97 -7.31 -1.99 -2.87
C VAL A 97 -8.52 -2.77 -2.38
N ALA A 98 -9.72 -2.19 -2.45
CA ALA A 98 -10.94 -2.83 -1.99
C ALA A 98 -11.27 -4.10 -2.80
N SER A 99 -11.14 -4.02 -4.13
CA SER A 99 -11.37 -5.16 -5.03
C SER A 99 -10.36 -6.28 -4.78
N THR A 100 -9.08 -5.95 -4.58
CA THR A 100 -8.03 -6.93 -4.30
C THR A 100 -8.25 -7.60 -2.95
N ALA A 101 -8.58 -6.84 -1.91
CA ALA A 101 -8.86 -7.38 -0.57
C ALA A 101 -10.08 -8.33 -0.59
N ALA A 102 -11.18 -7.91 -1.24
CA ALA A 102 -12.36 -8.74 -1.38
C ALA A 102 -12.09 -9.99 -2.25
N GLY A 103 -11.33 -9.85 -3.34
CA GLY A 103 -10.95 -10.94 -4.21
C GLY A 103 -10.14 -12.01 -3.49
N LEU A 104 -9.11 -11.59 -2.74
CA LEU A 104 -8.32 -12.51 -1.90
C LEU A 104 -9.17 -13.15 -0.80
N ALA A 105 -10.06 -12.39 -0.14
CA ALA A 105 -10.94 -12.94 0.88
C ALA A 105 -11.87 -14.03 0.30
N LEU A 106 -12.45 -13.82 -0.88
CA LEU A 106 -13.26 -14.83 -1.56
C LEU A 106 -12.45 -16.08 -1.92
N LEU A 107 -11.20 -15.92 -2.36
CA LEU A 107 -10.34 -17.06 -2.74
C LEU A 107 -9.87 -17.87 -1.53
N VAL A 108 -9.62 -17.21 -0.39
CA VAL A 108 -9.11 -17.87 0.81
C VAL A 108 -10.23 -18.49 1.64
N TYR A 109 -11.36 -17.78 1.82
CA TYR A 109 -12.45 -18.20 2.70
C TYR A 109 -13.65 -18.77 1.96
N GLY A 110 -13.80 -18.49 0.67
CA GLY A 110 -14.87 -19.03 -0.15
C GLY A 110 -14.66 -20.52 -0.43
N ARG A 111 -15.75 -21.29 -0.36
CA ARG A 111 -15.74 -22.75 -0.57
C ARG A 111 -16.49 -23.20 -1.83
N SER A 112 -16.89 -22.26 -2.69
CA SER A 112 -17.68 -22.55 -3.89
C SER A 112 -16.96 -22.08 -5.15
N VAL A 113 -17.28 -22.72 -6.28
CA VAL A 113 -16.78 -22.29 -7.61
C VAL A 113 -17.17 -20.84 -7.89
N LEU A 114 -18.37 -20.42 -7.48
CA LEU A 114 -18.81 -19.02 -7.62
C LEU A 114 -17.92 -18.05 -6.84
N ALA A 115 -17.48 -18.41 -5.63
CA ALA A 115 -16.56 -17.59 -4.86
C ALA A 115 -15.18 -17.49 -5.54
N ILE A 116 -14.69 -18.58 -6.12
CA ILE A 116 -13.43 -18.58 -6.86
C ILE A 116 -13.53 -17.67 -8.09
N VAL A 117 -14.57 -17.86 -8.90
CA VAL A 117 -14.80 -17.04 -10.11
C VAL A 117 -14.96 -15.57 -9.74
N GLY A 118 -15.75 -15.27 -8.70
CA GLY A 118 -15.92 -13.90 -8.19
C GLY A 118 -14.61 -13.31 -7.67
N GLY A 119 -13.80 -14.08 -6.96
CA GLY A 119 -12.51 -13.65 -6.43
C GLY A 119 -11.53 -13.29 -7.55
N VAL A 120 -11.39 -14.15 -8.55
CA VAL A 120 -10.56 -13.88 -9.74
C VAL A 120 -11.10 -12.67 -10.51
N ALA A 121 -12.42 -12.58 -10.70
CA ALA A 121 -13.03 -11.44 -11.39
C ALA A 121 -12.72 -10.11 -10.67
N LEU A 122 -12.80 -10.08 -9.33
CA LEU A 122 -12.44 -8.90 -8.54
C LEU A 122 -10.95 -8.55 -8.62
N LEU A 123 -10.05 -9.55 -8.68
CA LEU A 123 -8.62 -9.28 -8.86
C LEU A 123 -8.33 -8.65 -10.23
N VAL A 124 -9.03 -9.09 -11.28
CA VAL A 124 -8.77 -8.65 -12.65
C VAL A 124 -9.49 -7.35 -13.00
N ALA A 125 -10.67 -7.09 -12.41
CA ALA A 125 -11.54 -5.98 -12.79
C ALA A 125 -10.85 -4.59 -12.79
N PRO A 126 -10.08 -4.18 -11.75
CA PRO A 126 -9.41 -2.87 -11.76
C PRO A 126 -8.40 -2.71 -12.90
N HIS A 127 -7.77 -3.80 -13.32
CA HIS A 127 -6.79 -3.81 -14.40
C HIS A 127 -7.44 -3.77 -15.78
N ILE A 128 -8.66 -4.32 -15.93
CA ILE A 128 -9.47 -4.13 -17.15
C ILE A 128 -9.98 -2.69 -17.25
N ILE A 129 -10.41 -2.10 -16.13
CA ILE A 129 -10.85 -0.70 -16.09
C ILE A 129 -9.68 0.24 -16.44
N GLY A 130 -8.47 -0.09 -16.00
CA GLY A 130 -7.25 0.65 -16.28
C GLY A 130 -7.08 1.86 -15.35
N ALA A 131 -5.83 2.11 -14.94
CA ALA A 131 -5.50 3.25 -14.11
C ALA A 131 -5.51 4.56 -14.93
N PRO A 132 -5.96 5.69 -14.35
CA PRO A 132 -5.88 7.00 -15.01
C PRO A 132 -4.44 7.32 -15.43
N GLN A 133 -4.25 7.65 -16.70
CA GLN A 133 -2.95 7.95 -17.31
C GLN A 133 -2.74 9.47 -17.48
N PRO A 134 -1.49 9.96 -17.42
CA PRO A 134 -1.21 11.36 -17.71
C PRO A 134 -1.48 11.66 -19.19
N ALA A 135 -1.75 12.93 -19.50
CA ALA A 135 -1.96 13.38 -20.88
C ALA A 135 -0.69 13.31 -21.74
N THR A 136 0.48 13.38 -21.09
CA THR A 136 1.81 13.26 -21.71
C THR A 136 2.72 12.44 -20.82
N TYR A 137 3.69 11.75 -21.43
CA TYR A 137 4.74 11.00 -20.73
C TYR A 137 6.10 11.72 -20.79
N GLU A 138 6.13 12.95 -21.33
CA GLU A 138 7.35 13.75 -21.38
C GLU A 138 7.86 14.05 -19.98
N THR A 139 9.10 13.65 -19.72
CA THR A 139 9.76 13.88 -18.44
C THR A 139 11.26 14.08 -18.63
N ALA A 140 11.85 14.93 -17.80
CA ALA A 140 13.29 15.08 -17.70
C ALA A 140 13.94 13.99 -16.81
N VAL A 141 13.12 13.16 -16.14
CA VAL A 141 13.58 12.09 -15.26
C VAL A 141 14.18 10.95 -16.10
N PRO A 142 15.46 10.57 -15.87
CA PRO A 142 16.05 9.44 -16.56
C PRO A 142 15.31 8.13 -16.25
N GLU A 143 15.01 7.33 -17.28
CA GLU A 143 14.29 6.06 -17.15
C GLU A 143 14.97 5.10 -16.15
N GLY A 144 16.29 4.98 -16.20
CA GLY A 144 17.04 4.10 -15.28
C GLY A 144 16.91 4.52 -13.80
N LEU A 145 16.72 5.82 -13.53
CA LEU A 145 16.45 6.32 -12.18
C LEU A 145 15.04 5.97 -11.74
N HIS A 146 14.05 6.13 -12.61
CA HIS A 146 12.66 5.73 -12.34
C HIS A 146 12.55 4.23 -12.06
N HIS A 147 13.17 3.39 -12.89
CA HIS A 147 13.20 1.94 -12.66
C HIS A 147 13.85 1.58 -11.32
N SER A 148 15.00 2.16 -11.01
CA SER A 148 15.68 1.91 -9.72
C SER A 148 14.82 2.34 -8.54
N PHE A 149 14.09 3.45 -8.66
CA PHE A 149 13.15 3.94 -7.66
C PHE A 149 11.97 2.98 -7.47
N VAL A 150 11.32 2.54 -8.55
CA VAL A 150 10.22 1.57 -8.49
C VAL A 150 10.67 0.28 -7.80
N VAL A 151 11.83 -0.26 -8.19
CA VAL A 151 12.40 -1.46 -7.56
C VAL A 151 12.66 -1.24 -6.07
N ALA A 152 13.30 -0.12 -5.71
CA ALA A 152 13.58 0.20 -4.31
C ALA A 152 12.30 0.29 -3.48
N VAL A 153 11.27 1.01 -3.95
CA VAL A 153 9.99 1.17 -3.25
C VAL A 153 9.28 -0.17 -3.10
N VAL A 154 9.18 -0.96 -4.16
CA VAL A 154 8.48 -2.25 -4.14
C VAL A 154 9.18 -3.24 -3.21
N LEU A 155 10.50 -3.37 -3.29
CA LEU A 155 11.25 -4.32 -2.45
C LEU A 155 11.29 -3.91 -0.98
N THR A 156 11.50 -2.63 -0.68
CA THR A 156 11.47 -2.16 0.72
C THR A 156 10.09 -2.31 1.33
N THR A 157 9.03 -2.05 0.56
CA THR A 157 7.64 -2.26 1.02
C THR A 157 7.30 -3.74 1.18
N LEU A 158 7.80 -4.62 0.31
CA LEU A 158 7.68 -6.07 0.48
C LEU A 158 8.34 -6.53 1.78
N VAL A 159 9.58 -6.12 2.03
CA VAL A 159 10.31 -6.44 3.26
C VAL A 159 9.55 -5.92 4.48
N PHE A 160 9.05 -4.67 4.43
CA PHE A 160 8.21 -4.09 5.47
C PHE A 160 7.00 -4.97 5.78
N TRP A 161 6.21 -5.37 4.78
CA TRP A 161 5.01 -6.17 5.01
C TRP A 161 5.30 -7.58 5.51
N VAL A 162 6.35 -8.23 4.99
CA VAL A 162 6.77 -9.56 5.45
C VAL A 162 7.20 -9.50 6.92
N LEU A 163 8.01 -8.50 7.29
CA LEU A 163 8.43 -8.31 8.68
C LEU A 163 7.24 -7.94 9.58
N LEU A 164 6.38 -7.01 9.15
CA LEU A 164 5.22 -6.56 9.92
C LEU A 164 4.25 -7.72 10.20
N GLY A 165 3.93 -8.51 9.17
CA GLY A 165 3.08 -9.68 9.30
C GLY A 165 3.71 -10.77 10.16
N GLY A 166 4.99 -11.10 9.90
CA GLY A 166 5.73 -12.12 10.65
C GLY A 166 5.85 -11.78 12.14
N LEU A 167 6.23 -10.53 12.46
CA LEU A 167 6.34 -10.04 13.84
C LEU A 167 4.97 -9.97 14.52
N THR A 168 3.94 -9.48 13.83
CA THR A 168 2.56 -9.48 14.36
C THR A 168 2.12 -10.90 14.72
N GLY A 169 2.31 -11.88 13.83
CA GLY A 169 1.97 -13.27 14.10
C GLY A 169 2.80 -13.90 15.23
N PHE A 170 4.09 -13.55 15.32
CA PHE A 170 4.97 -14.00 16.40
C PHE A 170 4.52 -13.46 17.76
N PHE A 171 4.30 -12.15 17.88
CA PHE A 171 3.93 -11.52 19.15
C PHE A 171 2.50 -11.87 19.57
N ARG A 172 1.55 -11.94 18.63
CA ARG A 172 0.19 -12.38 18.93
C ARG A 172 0.17 -13.76 19.58
N GLY A 173 0.89 -14.74 19.00
CA GLY A 173 0.98 -16.09 19.57
C GLY A 173 1.65 -16.16 20.95
N ARG A 174 2.52 -15.18 21.27
CA ARG A 174 3.15 -15.05 22.59
C ARG A 174 2.18 -14.54 23.66
N PHE A 175 1.32 -13.58 23.30
CA PHE A 175 0.47 -12.85 24.24
C PHE A 175 -0.98 -13.34 24.29
N THR A 176 -1.42 -14.08 23.28
CA THR A 176 -2.77 -14.67 23.21
C THR A 176 -2.61 -16.16 22.88
N PRO A 177 -2.40 -17.01 23.90
CA PRO A 177 -2.41 -18.45 23.70
C PRO A 177 -3.75 -18.86 23.08
N THR A 178 -3.72 -19.58 21.96
CA THR A 178 -4.90 -20.26 21.45
C THR A 178 -5.38 -21.24 22.52
N ALA A 179 -6.65 -21.12 22.94
CA ALA A 179 -7.31 -22.09 23.82
C ALA A 179 -7.37 -23.48 23.18
#